data_AF-A0A7J6KTK2-F1
#
_entry.id   AF-A0A7J6KTK2-F1
#
_cell.length_a   1.000
_cell.length_b   1.000
_cell.length_c   1.000
_cell.angle_alpha   90.00
_cell.angle_beta   90.00
_cell.angle_gamma   90.00
#
_symmetry.space_group_name_H-M   'P 1'
#
loop_
_entity.id
_entity.type
_entity.pdbx_description
1 polymer ?
#
loop_
_entity_poly.entity_id
_entity_poly.type
_entity_poly.pdbx_seq_one_letter_code
_entity_poly.pdbx_strand_id
1 'polypeptide(L)'
;FVVKVVTDVVNLFYGNKNSNEPYNGERVIHLGGDEVGDAWNSTALRSWIERYGKFHNQTDLSDYWLTNVVGAKVTLWNDFFTDNATALDPVDTWQVWKFNTSQLVELAESHRLPDKASLLFSQGFFLDGLQQTWADFYNVTFRRDSKSVIKGGEACLWGEFVDASVFMARAWPRASAVAERLWCDDPSICPFNHAWAVRRLSRFRCFMSNFALGHTSPHETTPLGWFQDISAPARFYSFNLIKEQWWCPEWTTKGSGSRNSDEPPVGVQKLFGNLNEL
;
A
#
# COMPACT_ATOMS: atom_id res chain seq x y z
N PHE A 1 -23.16 16.58 25.77
CA PHE A 1 -23.08 17.46 24.58
C PHE A 1 -21.91 17.08 23.68
N VAL A 2 -20.65 17.20 24.11
CA VAL A 2 -19.45 16.89 23.30
C VAL A 2 -19.49 15.49 22.66
N VAL A 3 -19.72 14.44 23.46
CA VAL A 3 -19.88 13.06 22.94
C VAL A 3 -20.92 13.03 21.84
N LYS A 4 -22.14 13.55 22.08
CA LYS A 4 -23.19 13.57 21.05
C LYS A 4 -22.75 14.27 19.76
N VAL A 5 -22.12 15.45 19.85
CA VAL A 5 -21.66 16.20 18.67
C VAL A 5 -20.63 15.40 17.87
N VAL A 6 -19.62 14.84 18.54
CA VAL A 6 -18.61 14.00 17.87
C VAL A 6 -19.24 12.75 17.28
N THR A 7 -20.18 12.11 18.00
CA THR A 7 -20.96 10.96 17.51
C THR A 7 -21.69 11.31 16.23
N ASP A 8 -22.39 12.44 16.22
CA ASP A 8 -23.21 12.88 15.08
C ASP A 8 -22.33 13.19 13.87
N VAL A 9 -21.15 13.79 14.08
CA VAL A 9 -20.16 14.06 13.02
C VAL A 9 -19.55 12.77 12.47
N VAL A 10 -19.07 11.86 13.33
CA VAL A 10 -18.51 10.58 12.88
C VAL A 10 -19.58 9.74 12.17
N ASN A 11 -20.82 9.74 12.67
CA ASN A 11 -21.96 9.10 11.99
C ASN A 11 -22.34 9.75 10.66
N LEU A 12 -22.01 11.03 10.44
CA LEU A 12 -22.26 11.69 9.17
C LEU A 12 -21.37 11.11 8.05
N PHE A 13 -20.11 10.85 8.36
CA PHE A 13 -19.14 10.35 7.39
C PHE A 13 -19.06 8.81 7.35
N TYR A 14 -19.15 8.18 8.50
CA TYR A 14 -18.90 6.74 8.67
C TYR A 14 -20.15 5.97 9.10
N GLY A 15 -21.21 6.64 9.51
CA GLY A 15 -22.46 5.96 9.87
C GLY A 15 -23.08 5.25 8.67
N ASN A 16 -23.82 4.18 8.93
CA ASN A 16 -24.54 3.40 7.93
C ASN A 16 -25.79 4.17 7.44
N LYS A 17 -25.59 5.35 6.83
CA LYS A 17 -26.65 6.19 6.30
C LYS A 17 -26.62 6.10 4.77
N ASN A 18 -27.46 5.22 4.23
CA ASN A 18 -27.95 5.23 2.85
C ASN A 18 -26.94 4.87 1.74
N SER A 19 -26.24 3.74 1.82
CA SER A 19 -25.90 3.05 0.58
C SER A 19 -27.10 2.20 0.15
N ASN A 20 -28.00 2.77 -0.65
CA ASN A 20 -28.95 2.00 -1.47
C ASN A 20 -28.22 1.17 -2.55
N GLU A 21 -26.90 1.26 -2.61
CA GLU A 21 -26.06 0.38 -3.42
C GLU A 21 -25.81 -0.94 -2.69
N PRO A 22 -26.07 -2.08 -3.33
CA PRO A 22 -25.72 -3.38 -2.77
C PRO A 22 -24.19 -3.52 -2.80
N TYR A 23 -23.52 -3.06 -1.75
CA TYR A 23 -22.17 -3.50 -1.47
C TYR A 23 -22.24 -4.93 -0.94
N ASN A 24 -21.81 -5.88 -1.75
CA ASN A 24 -21.84 -7.32 -1.47
C ASN A 24 -20.64 -7.80 -0.63
N GLY A 25 -19.70 -6.90 -0.30
CA GLY A 25 -18.54 -7.18 0.53
C GLY A 25 -18.69 -6.70 1.98
N GLU A 26 -17.77 -7.13 2.85
CA GLU A 26 -17.63 -6.53 4.17
C GLU A 26 -17.13 -5.09 4.04
N ARG A 27 -17.75 -4.15 4.77
CA ARG A 27 -17.30 -2.75 4.81
C ARG A 27 -16.05 -2.66 5.67
N VAL A 28 -14.96 -2.19 5.08
CA VAL A 28 -13.68 -1.92 5.75
C VAL A 28 -13.37 -0.43 5.62
N ILE A 29 -12.91 0.20 6.69
CA ILE A 29 -12.55 1.62 6.72
C ILE A 29 -11.16 1.77 7.34
N HIS A 30 -10.24 2.38 6.60
CA HIS A 30 -8.98 2.83 7.17
C HIS A 30 -9.18 4.22 7.80
N LEU A 31 -9.07 4.32 9.11
CA LEU A 31 -9.26 5.58 9.85
C LEU A 31 -7.96 6.37 10.04
N GLY A 32 -6.82 5.81 9.63
CA GLY A 32 -5.51 6.44 9.79
C GLY A 32 -5.02 6.24 11.22
N GLY A 33 -5.04 7.30 12.01
CA GLY A 33 -4.60 7.28 13.41
C GLY A 33 -3.09 7.36 13.60
N ASP A 34 -2.34 7.65 12.55
CA ASP A 34 -0.91 7.89 12.59
C ASP A 34 -0.56 9.26 13.15
N GLU A 35 0.60 9.35 13.79
CA GLU A 35 1.26 10.59 14.21
C GLU A 35 0.36 11.54 15.02
N VAL A 36 -0.49 10.99 15.88
CA VAL A 36 -1.35 11.76 16.78
C VAL A 36 -0.48 12.55 17.76
N GLY A 37 -0.31 13.85 17.47
CA GLY A 37 0.54 14.74 18.26
C GLY A 37 -0.03 15.11 19.64
N ASP A 38 0.74 15.95 20.35
CA ASP A 38 0.54 16.31 21.77
C ASP A 38 -0.81 16.96 22.12
N ALA A 39 -1.62 17.36 21.15
CA ALA A 39 -2.97 17.86 21.39
C ALA A 39 -3.83 16.86 22.18
N TRP A 40 -3.56 15.55 22.02
CA TRP A 40 -4.19 14.47 22.76
C TRP A 40 -3.83 14.46 24.27
N ASN A 41 -2.72 15.08 24.66
CA ASN A 41 -2.28 15.21 26.05
C ASN A 41 -2.61 16.58 26.68
N SER A 42 -3.53 17.35 26.07
CA SER A 42 -3.90 18.66 26.59
C SER A 42 -4.61 18.57 27.96
N THR A 43 -4.33 19.56 28.82
CA THR A 43 -5.01 19.68 30.12
C THR A 43 -6.53 19.81 29.96
N ALA A 44 -6.98 20.48 28.89
CA ALA A 44 -8.40 20.66 28.61
C ALA A 44 -9.12 19.32 28.36
N LEU A 45 -8.50 18.40 27.58
CA LEU A 45 -9.07 17.09 27.32
C LEU A 45 -9.08 16.23 28.59
N ARG A 46 -7.97 16.20 29.34
CA ARG A 46 -7.89 15.46 30.62
C ARG A 46 -8.95 15.93 31.61
N SER A 47 -9.05 17.24 31.85
CA SER A 47 -10.07 17.81 32.74
C SER A 47 -11.50 17.63 32.22
N TRP A 48 -11.71 17.45 30.90
CA TRP A 48 -13.02 17.11 30.36
C TRP A 48 -13.36 15.64 30.63
N ILE A 49 -12.42 14.71 30.40
CA ILE A 49 -12.56 13.28 30.68
C ILE A 49 -12.90 13.04 32.16
N GLU A 50 -12.11 13.62 33.06
CA GLU A 50 -12.31 13.53 34.51
C GLU A 50 -13.70 14.06 34.93
N ARG A 51 -14.13 15.20 34.39
CA ARG A 51 -15.45 15.79 34.71
C ARG A 51 -16.62 15.02 34.12
N TYR A 52 -16.45 14.42 32.93
CA TYR A 52 -17.50 13.65 32.29
C TYR A 52 -17.75 12.32 33.01
N GLY A 53 -16.71 11.74 33.62
CA GLY A 53 -16.80 10.59 34.53
C GLY A 53 -17.13 9.26 33.86
N LYS A 54 -17.32 9.20 32.54
CA LYS A 54 -17.58 7.97 31.76
C LYS A 54 -16.32 7.30 31.23
N PHE A 55 -15.24 8.06 31.05
CA PHE A 55 -13.98 7.59 30.47
C PHE A 55 -12.87 7.80 31.49
N HIS A 56 -11.95 6.84 31.62
CA HIS A 56 -10.83 6.92 32.55
C HIS A 56 -9.61 7.59 31.92
N ASN A 57 -9.44 7.43 30.62
CA ASN A 57 -8.35 7.99 29.85
C ASN A 57 -8.81 8.32 28.42
N GLN A 58 -7.92 8.88 27.62
CA GLN A 58 -8.21 9.24 26.24
C GLN A 58 -8.40 8.02 25.33
N THR A 59 -7.84 6.87 25.69
CA THR A 59 -8.03 5.65 24.90
C THR A 59 -9.44 5.10 25.02
N ASP A 60 -10.03 5.09 26.23
CA ASP A 60 -11.42 4.67 26.41
C ASP A 60 -12.38 5.48 25.50
N LEU A 61 -12.03 6.75 25.24
CA LEU A 61 -12.77 7.60 24.32
C LEU A 61 -12.64 7.10 22.88
N SER A 62 -11.42 6.79 22.42
CA SER A 62 -11.18 6.18 21.11
C SER A 62 -11.92 4.85 20.95
N ASP A 63 -11.83 3.96 21.94
CA ASP A 63 -12.46 2.64 21.92
C ASP A 63 -13.98 2.76 21.80
N TYR A 64 -14.55 3.72 22.52
CA TYR A 64 -15.97 4.05 22.41
C TYR A 64 -16.35 4.48 20.98
N TRP A 65 -15.55 5.33 20.34
CA TRP A 65 -15.83 5.80 18.97
C TRP A 65 -15.72 4.67 17.94
N LEU A 66 -14.64 3.90 18.01
CA LEU A 66 -14.39 2.78 17.10
C LEU A 66 -15.49 1.73 17.21
N THR A 67 -15.87 1.38 18.44
CA THR A 67 -16.88 0.34 18.71
C THR A 67 -18.30 0.77 18.34
N ASN A 68 -18.71 1.99 18.69
CA ASN A 68 -20.13 2.36 18.69
C ASN A 68 -20.59 3.14 17.45
N VAL A 69 -19.68 3.60 16.59
CA VAL A 69 -20.04 4.57 15.54
C VAL A 69 -19.65 4.13 14.13
N VAL A 70 -18.53 3.44 13.96
CA VAL A 70 -17.97 3.18 12.63
C VAL A 70 -18.76 2.12 11.86
N GLY A 71 -19.39 1.15 12.55
CA GLY A 71 -20.29 0.16 11.95
C GLY A 71 -19.69 -0.60 10.76
N ALA A 72 -18.37 -0.76 10.75
CA ALA A 72 -17.55 -1.36 9.70
C ALA A 72 -16.30 -1.97 10.34
N LYS A 73 -15.60 -2.85 9.62
CA LYS A 73 -14.28 -3.31 10.06
C LYS A 73 -13.29 -2.14 10.02
N VAL A 74 -12.50 -2.01 11.08
CA VAL A 74 -11.61 -0.86 11.25
C VAL A 74 -10.17 -1.27 10.96
N THR A 75 -9.52 -0.46 10.13
CA THR A 75 -8.06 -0.48 9.93
C THR A 75 -7.45 0.81 10.48
N LEU A 76 -6.33 0.67 11.20
CA LEU A 76 -5.53 1.79 11.72
C LEU A 76 -4.04 1.54 11.49
N TRP A 77 -3.25 2.62 11.47
CA TRP A 77 -1.80 2.54 11.54
C TRP A 77 -1.33 2.02 12.91
N ASN A 78 -0.23 1.28 12.90
CA ASN A 78 0.22 0.54 14.08
C ASN A 78 0.78 1.41 15.22
N ASP A 79 1.10 2.67 14.98
CA ASP A 79 1.57 3.59 16.02
C ASP A 79 0.43 4.04 16.96
N PHE A 80 -0.81 3.98 16.50
CA PHE A 80 -1.97 4.31 17.33
C PHE A 80 -2.08 3.47 18.61
N PHE A 81 -1.58 2.22 18.61
CA PHE A 81 -1.56 1.40 19.84
C PHE A 81 -0.21 1.32 20.54
N THR A 82 0.91 1.70 19.90
CA THR A 82 2.21 1.75 20.59
C THR A 82 2.27 2.85 21.64
N ASP A 83 1.42 3.86 21.52
CA ASP A 83 1.42 5.06 22.36
C ASP A 83 0.43 4.98 23.55
N ASN A 84 0.23 3.77 24.10
CA ASN A 84 -0.62 3.40 25.26
C ASN A 84 -2.12 3.16 24.98
N ALA A 85 -2.50 2.56 23.85
CA ALA A 85 -3.90 2.25 23.61
C ALA A 85 -4.33 0.82 24.07
N THR A 86 -5.40 0.75 24.87
CA THR A 86 -6.36 -0.37 24.98
C THR A 86 -7.18 -0.63 23.70
N ALA A 87 -7.00 0.17 22.64
CA ALA A 87 -7.73 0.11 21.36
C ALA A 87 -7.49 -1.14 20.50
N LEU A 88 -6.93 -2.20 21.08
CA LEU A 88 -6.66 -3.45 20.40
C LEU A 88 -7.96 -4.16 20.01
N ASP A 89 -8.92 -4.25 20.93
CA ASP A 89 -10.16 -5.00 20.75
C ASP A 89 -11.08 -4.48 19.63
N PRO A 90 -11.32 -3.15 19.48
CA PRO A 90 -12.20 -2.66 18.43
C PRO A 90 -11.57 -2.68 17.02
N VAL A 91 -10.25 -2.84 16.90
CA VAL A 91 -9.55 -2.77 15.61
C VAL A 91 -9.43 -4.16 14.98
N ASP A 92 -9.79 -4.26 13.71
CA ASP A 92 -9.77 -5.53 12.97
C ASP A 92 -8.48 -5.72 12.17
N THR A 93 -7.84 -4.64 11.74
CA THR A 93 -6.57 -4.70 11.01
C THR A 93 -5.62 -3.58 11.43
N TRP A 94 -4.36 -3.94 11.65
CA TRP A 94 -3.29 -2.98 11.89
C TRP A 94 -2.36 -2.91 10.67
N GLN A 95 -2.24 -1.72 10.09
CA GLN A 95 -1.30 -1.45 9.02
C GLN A 95 0.05 -1.00 9.62
N VAL A 96 1.08 -1.79 9.36
CA VAL A 96 2.36 -1.74 10.05
C VAL A 96 3.38 -0.96 9.23
N TRP A 97 3.72 0.23 9.74
CA TRP A 97 4.62 1.19 9.11
C TRP A 97 5.81 1.60 9.98
N LYS A 98 5.77 1.35 11.30
CA LYS A 98 6.93 1.59 12.20
C LYS A 98 7.83 0.37 12.39
N PHE A 99 7.28 -0.84 12.24
CA PHE A 99 8.00 -2.08 12.55
C PHE A 99 8.59 -2.71 11.29
N ASN A 100 9.81 -3.21 11.41
CA ASN A 100 10.44 -4.00 10.35
C ASN A 100 9.82 -5.42 10.27
N THR A 101 10.25 -6.22 9.30
CA THR A 101 9.73 -7.58 9.08
C THR A 101 9.93 -8.52 10.27
N SER A 102 11.02 -8.41 11.02
CA SER A 102 11.26 -9.22 12.22
C SER A 102 10.29 -8.86 13.34
N GLN A 103 10.11 -7.56 13.59
CA GLN A 103 9.17 -7.04 14.59
C GLN A 103 7.71 -7.33 14.21
N LEU A 104 7.37 -7.34 12.92
CA LEU A 104 6.07 -7.75 12.41
C LEU A 104 5.76 -9.22 12.78
N VAL A 105 6.71 -10.13 12.55
CA VAL A 105 6.56 -11.55 12.87
C VAL A 105 6.45 -11.75 14.39
N GLU A 106 7.29 -11.06 15.17
CA GLU A 106 7.20 -11.09 16.63
C GLU A 106 5.81 -10.65 17.11
N LEU A 107 5.27 -9.55 16.57
CA LEU A 107 3.94 -9.06 16.91
C LEU A 107 2.86 -10.10 16.58
N ALA A 108 2.90 -10.68 15.38
CA ALA A 108 1.98 -11.72 14.94
C ALA A 108 2.00 -12.96 15.86
N GLU A 109 3.17 -13.31 16.40
CA GLU A 109 3.35 -14.50 17.23
C GLU A 109 3.08 -14.26 18.73
N SER A 110 3.17 -13.01 19.18
CA SER A 110 3.17 -12.61 20.61
C SER A 110 1.86 -12.81 21.40
N HIS A 111 0.76 -13.22 20.76
CA HIS A 111 -0.59 -13.30 21.36
C HIS A 111 -1.09 -11.97 21.99
N ARG A 112 -0.46 -10.84 21.66
CA ARG A 112 -0.87 -9.51 22.15
C ARG A 112 -2.07 -8.94 21.40
N LEU A 113 -2.30 -9.41 20.18
CA LEU A 113 -3.42 -8.99 19.35
C LEU A 113 -4.65 -9.86 19.66
N PRO A 114 -5.87 -9.30 19.60
CA PRO A 114 -7.09 -10.10 19.66
C PRO A 114 -7.11 -11.16 18.56
N ASP A 115 -7.76 -12.30 18.80
CA ASP A 115 -7.81 -13.43 17.84
C ASP A 115 -8.34 -13.04 16.45
N LYS A 116 -9.20 -12.01 16.39
CA LYS A 116 -9.77 -11.50 15.14
C LYS A 116 -8.85 -10.55 14.36
N ALA A 117 -7.81 -10.03 15.00
CA ALA A 117 -7.00 -8.95 14.43
C ALA A 117 -6.07 -9.49 13.34
N SER A 118 -5.88 -8.69 12.30
CA SER A 118 -5.00 -8.96 11.17
C SER A 118 -3.90 -7.91 11.05
N LEU A 119 -2.80 -8.25 10.40
CA LEU A 119 -1.69 -7.35 10.12
C LEU A 119 -1.50 -7.16 8.61
N LEU A 120 -1.25 -5.92 8.20
CA LEU A 120 -0.79 -5.55 6.86
C LEU A 120 0.56 -4.85 6.98
N PHE A 121 1.52 -5.16 6.11
CA PHE A 121 2.86 -4.59 6.17
C PHE A 121 3.10 -3.50 5.11
N SER A 122 3.57 -2.32 5.53
CA SER A 122 3.89 -1.20 4.64
C SER A 122 5.27 -0.57 4.88
N GLN A 123 5.88 -0.76 6.06
CA GLN A 123 7.15 -0.12 6.45
C GLN A 123 8.28 -0.29 5.40
N GLY A 124 8.35 -1.47 4.78
CA GLY A 124 9.36 -1.78 3.78
C GLY A 124 9.01 -1.34 2.35
N PHE A 125 7.83 -0.75 2.11
CA PHE A 125 7.26 -0.53 0.78
C PHE A 125 6.85 0.93 0.53
N PHE A 126 7.55 1.89 1.12
CA PHE A 126 7.37 3.32 0.87
C PHE A 126 7.99 3.76 -0.45
N LEU A 127 7.15 3.96 -1.47
CA LEU A 127 7.56 4.36 -2.81
C LEU A 127 7.97 5.83 -2.87
N ASP A 128 7.48 6.70 -2.00
CA ASP A 128 7.87 8.11 -1.93
C ASP A 128 9.36 8.30 -1.62
N GLY A 129 9.99 7.35 -0.93
CA GLY A 129 11.43 7.30 -0.66
C GLY A 129 12.27 7.34 -1.95
N LEU A 130 12.78 8.52 -2.30
CA LEU A 130 13.54 8.75 -3.55
C LEU A 130 14.83 7.93 -3.65
N GLN A 131 15.38 7.55 -2.50
CA GLN A 131 16.61 6.75 -2.43
C GLN A 131 16.36 5.26 -2.63
N GLN A 132 15.11 4.80 -2.55
CA GLN A 132 14.74 3.38 -2.64
C GLN A 132 14.41 3.00 -4.08
N THR A 133 15.13 1.99 -4.54
CA THR A 133 14.97 1.39 -5.86
C THR A 133 13.99 0.22 -5.81
N TRP A 134 13.56 -0.25 -6.99
CA TRP A 134 12.76 -1.48 -7.08
C TRP A 134 13.47 -2.69 -6.45
N ALA A 135 14.80 -2.73 -6.48
CA ALA A 135 15.60 -3.83 -5.94
C ALA A 135 15.55 -3.85 -4.41
N ASP A 136 15.53 -2.68 -3.77
CA ASP A 136 15.38 -2.55 -2.32
C ASP A 136 14.03 -3.13 -1.87
N PHE A 137 12.95 -2.77 -2.56
CA PHE A 137 11.61 -3.34 -2.31
C PHE A 137 11.55 -4.84 -2.57
N TYR A 138 12.17 -5.32 -3.64
CA TYR A 138 12.18 -6.75 -3.97
C TYR A 138 12.96 -7.60 -2.94
N ASN A 139 13.99 -7.01 -2.33
CA ASN A 139 14.83 -7.66 -1.32
C ASN A 139 14.20 -7.67 0.08
N VAL A 140 13.07 -6.98 0.30
CA VAL A 140 12.34 -7.06 1.58
C VAL A 140 11.96 -8.51 1.86
N THR A 141 12.41 -9.02 3.00
CA THR A 141 12.19 -10.42 3.42
C THR A 141 10.80 -10.61 4.04
N PHE A 142 9.76 -10.17 3.34
CA PHE A 142 8.38 -10.38 3.74
C PHE A 142 8.04 -11.87 3.65
N ARG A 143 7.39 -12.39 4.70
CA ARG A 143 6.87 -13.76 4.76
C ARG A 143 5.54 -13.73 5.49
N ARG A 144 4.64 -14.63 5.11
CA ARG A 144 3.45 -14.93 5.90
C ARG A 144 3.88 -15.63 7.20
N ASP A 145 3.17 -15.32 8.28
CA ASP A 145 3.36 -16.00 9.55
C ASP A 145 2.66 -17.36 9.57
N SER A 146 3.08 -18.23 10.50
CA SER A 146 2.48 -19.56 10.67
C SER A 146 1.02 -19.52 11.11
N LYS A 147 0.59 -18.45 11.78
CA LYS A 147 -0.77 -18.27 12.33
C LYS A 147 -1.71 -17.56 11.36
N SER A 148 -1.23 -17.18 10.17
CA SER A 148 -1.99 -16.42 9.16
C SER A 148 -2.56 -15.10 9.68
N VAL A 149 -1.91 -14.46 10.65
CA VAL A 149 -2.26 -13.13 11.18
C VAL A 149 -1.83 -12.02 10.20
N ILE A 150 -0.67 -12.18 9.56
CA ILE A 150 -0.15 -11.31 8.51
C ILE A 150 -0.86 -11.65 7.20
N LYS A 151 -1.77 -10.77 6.76
CA LYS A 151 -2.59 -10.99 5.56
C LYS A 151 -1.90 -10.55 4.27
N GLY A 152 -0.91 -9.69 4.37
CA GLY A 152 -0.22 -9.13 3.21
C GLY A 152 0.49 -7.83 3.53
N GLY A 153 0.48 -6.92 2.57
CA GLY A 153 1.06 -5.61 2.70
C GLY A 153 0.61 -4.67 1.61
N GLU A 154 1.08 -3.44 1.68
CA GLU A 154 0.70 -2.38 0.76
C GLU A 154 1.92 -1.52 0.44
N ALA A 155 2.09 -1.20 -0.85
CA ALA A 155 3.04 -0.19 -1.28
C ALA A 155 2.40 1.19 -1.14
N CYS A 156 2.94 2.02 -0.27
CA CYS A 156 2.41 3.37 -0.05
C CYS A 156 3.20 4.38 -0.86
N LEU A 157 2.52 5.36 -1.45
CA LEU A 157 3.14 6.47 -2.17
C LEU A 157 2.57 7.77 -1.60
N TRP A 158 3.27 8.32 -0.61
CA TRP A 158 2.86 9.57 0.04
C TRP A 158 2.96 10.78 -0.91
N GLY A 159 2.08 11.75 -0.68
CA GLY A 159 1.73 12.80 -1.63
C GLY A 159 2.57 14.08 -1.56
N GLU A 160 3.49 14.22 -0.61
CA GLU A 160 4.21 15.47 -0.31
C GLU A 160 4.95 16.02 -1.53
N PHE A 161 5.46 15.11 -2.36
CA PHE A 161 6.18 15.42 -3.59
C PHE A 161 5.60 14.68 -4.80
N VAL A 162 4.34 14.26 -4.72
CA VAL A 162 3.68 13.46 -5.77
C VAL A 162 2.38 14.10 -6.19
N ASP A 163 2.31 14.44 -7.47
CA ASP A 163 1.09 14.82 -8.15
C ASP A 163 0.89 13.97 -9.41
N ALA A 164 -0.14 14.28 -10.18
CA ALA A 164 -0.46 13.57 -11.42
C ALA A 164 0.68 13.58 -12.46
N SER A 165 1.58 14.57 -12.43
CA SER A 165 2.68 14.67 -13.39
C SER A 165 3.79 13.65 -13.14
N VAL A 166 3.96 13.19 -11.89
CA VAL A 166 5.02 12.27 -11.50
C VAL A 166 4.52 10.93 -10.95
N PHE A 167 3.24 10.81 -10.60
CA PHE A 167 2.65 9.62 -9.98
C PHE A 167 3.00 8.33 -10.72
N MET A 168 2.78 8.28 -12.02
CA MET A 168 3.00 7.07 -12.83
C MET A 168 4.47 6.64 -12.84
N ALA A 169 5.37 7.62 -13.03
CA ALA A 169 6.81 7.37 -13.06
C ALA A 169 7.36 6.96 -11.69
N ARG A 170 6.73 7.43 -10.62
CA ARG A 170 7.13 7.11 -9.25
C ARG A 170 6.59 5.75 -8.83
N ALA A 171 5.32 5.45 -9.09
CA ALA A 171 4.72 4.18 -8.72
C ALA A 171 5.33 3.02 -9.50
N TRP A 172 5.44 3.13 -10.83
CA TRP A 172 5.79 2.01 -11.70
C TRP A 172 7.20 2.16 -12.27
N PRO A 173 7.98 1.05 -12.40
CA PRO A 173 7.65 -0.33 -12.09
C PRO A 173 7.95 -0.75 -10.64
N ARG A 174 8.24 0.19 -9.74
CA ARG A 174 8.67 -0.14 -8.36
C ARG A 174 7.57 -0.88 -7.58
N ALA A 175 6.32 -0.47 -7.72
CA ALA A 175 5.16 -1.17 -7.15
C ALA A 175 5.01 -2.61 -7.67
N SER A 176 5.45 -2.92 -8.89
CA SER A 176 5.44 -4.30 -9.42
C SER A 176 6.39 -5.22 -8.65
N ALA A 177 7.52 -4.69 -8.16
CA ALA A 177 8.43 -5.46 -7.31
C ALA A 177 7.79 -5.80 -5.96
N VAL A 178 7.04 -4.86 -5.38
CA VAL A 178 6.24 -5.09 -4.16
C VAL A 178 5.15 -6.13 -4.42
N ALA A 179 4.43 -5.99 -5.53
CA ALA A 179 3.35 -6.92 -5.89
C ALA A 179 3.85 -8.37 -6.00
N GLU A 180 4.99 -8.61 -6.67
CA GLU A 180 5.57 -9.95 -6.75
C GLU A 180 6.00 -10.49 -5.38
N ARG A 181 6.56 -9.62 -4.52
CA ARG A 181 6.94 -10.00 -3.16
C ARG A 181 5.75 -10.36 -2.28
N LEU A 182 4.62 -9.67 -2.43
CA LEU A 182 3.39 -9.96 -1.69
C LEU A 182 2.64 -11.18 -2.25
N TRP A 183 2.76 -11.43 -3.54
CA TRP A 183 2.16 -12.60 -4.20
C TRP A 183 2.90 -13.89 -3.86
N CYS A 184 4.23 -13.85 -3.88
CA CYS A 184 5.09 -15.01 -3.69
C CYS A 184 5.89 -14.91 -2.38
N ASP A 185 5.54 -15.77 -1.42
CA ASP A 185 6.17 -15.89 -0.10
C ASP A 185 7.21 -17.02 -0.04
N ASP A 186 7.23 -17.92 -1.02
CA ASP A 186 8.18 -19.04 -1.10
C ASP A 186 9.53 -18.60 -1.72
N PRO A 187 10.61 -18.51 -0.92
CA PRO A 187 11.92 -18.09 -1.41
C PRO A 187 12.57 -19.08 -2.40
N SER A 188 12.07 -20.31 -2.49
CA SER A 188 12.52 -21.28 -3.50
C SER A 188 11.96 -20.95 -4.89
N ILE A 189 10.79 -20.32 -4.95
CA ILE A 189 10.14 -19.88 -6.19
C ILE A 189 10.55 -18.46 -6.54
N CYS A 190 10.56 -17.54 -5.57
CA CYS A 190 10.86 -16.12 -5.74
C CYS A 190 11.91 -15.66 -4.71
N PRO A 191 13.20 -15.99 -4.91
CA PRO A 191 14.25 -15.65 -3.96
C PRO A 191 14.29 -14.14 -3.68
N PHE A 192 14.73 -13.77 -2.49
CA PHE A 192 15.01 -12.37 -2.09
C PHE A 192 16.30 -11.87 -2.77
N ASN A 193 16.32 -11.94 -4.10
CA ASN A 193 17.44 -11.59 -4.95
C ASN A 193 16.92 -10.94 -6.22
N HIS A 194 17.10 -9.62 -6.32
CA HIS A 194 16.65 -8.83 -7.46
C HIS A 194 17.26 -9.27 -8.80
N ALA A 195 18.45 -9.89 -8.83
CA ALA A 195 19.06 -10.38 -10.08
C ALA A 195 18.20 -11.45 -10.76
N TRP A 196 17.41 -12.19 -9.98
CA TRP A 196 16.46 -13.18 -10.48
C TRP A 196 15.23 -12.54 -11.15
N ALA A 197 14.82 -11.35 -10.69
CA ALA A 197 13.62 -10.66 -11.16
C ALA A 197 13.86 -9.64 -12.27
N VAL A 198 15.07 -9.08 -12.38
CA VAL A 198 15.37 -7.93 -13.25
C VAL A 198 14.91 -8.11 -14.70
N ARG A 199 15.10 -9.31 -15.29
CA ARG A 199 14.70 -9.57 -16.67
C ARG A 199 13.18 -9.60 -16.85
N ARG A 200 12.45 -10.20 -15.91
CA ARG A 200 10.98 -10.27 -15.95
C ARG A 200 10.37 -8.90 -15.69
N LEU A 201 10.88 -8.17 -14.69
CA LEU A 201 10.44 -6.81 -14.40
C LEU A 201 10.67 -5.86 -15.57
N SER A 202 11.82 -5.96 -16.26
CA SER A 202 12.09 -5.15 -17.45
C SER A 202 11.07 -5.39 -18.58
N ARG A 203 10.72 -6.67 -18.83
CA ARG A 203 9.68 -7.04 -19.81
C ARG A 203 8.29 -6.57 -19.37
N PHE A 204 7.96 -6.71 -18.09
CA PHE A 204 6.67 -6.27 -17.54
C PHE A 204 6.52 -4.75 -17.62
N ARG A 205 7.58 -3.98 -17.35
CA ARG A 205 7.61 -2.54 -17.52
C ARG A 205 7.33 -2.14 -18.97
N CYS A 206 7.96 -2.80 -19.94
CA CYS A 206 7.68 -2.60 -21.36
C CYS A 206 6.22 -2.88 -21.72
N PHE A 207 5.65 -3.97 -21.18
CA PHE A 207 4.24 -4.28 -21.36
C PHE A 207 3.33 -3.18 -20.78
N MET A 208 3.57 -2.73 -19.55
CA MET A 208 2.78 -1.66 -18.93
C MET A 208 2.83 -0.36 -19.73
N SER A 209 4.01 0.05 -20.17
CA SER A 209 4.19 1.27 -20.99
C SER A 209 3.43 1.22 -22.31
N ASN A 210 3.31 0.04 -22.94
CA ASN A 210 2.65 -0.09 -24.23
C ASN A 210 1.12 -0.26 -24.13
N PHE A 211 0.60 -0.90 -23.07
CA PHE A 211 -0.81 -1.35 -23.02
C PHE A 211 -1.63 -0.79 -21.87
N ALA A 212 -1.02 -0.55 -20.71
CA ALA A 212 -1.76 -0.22 -19.50
C ALA A 212 -1.83 1.29 -19.24
N LEU A 213 -0.83 2.06 -19.71
CA LEU A 213 -0.66 3.47 -19.32
C LEU A 213 -0.99 4.48 -20.43
N GLY A 214 -1.48 4.02 -21.57
CA GLY A 214 -1.85 4.85 -22.71
C GLY A 214 -0.66 5.24 -23.59
N HIS A 215 -0.89 5.21 -24.90
CA HIS A 215 0.10 5.51 -25.94
C HIS A 215 0.30 7.03 -26.08
N THR A 216 0.83 7.71 -25.06
CA THR A 216 1.52 8.97 -25.35
C THR A 216 2.84 8.57 -26.01
N SER A 217 3.08 9.09 -27.21
CA SER A 217 4.22 8.79 -28.06
C SER A 217 5.53 8.68 -27.25
N PRO A 218 6.51 7.83 -27.66
CA PRO A 218 7.84 7.78 -27.03
C PRO A 218 8.55 9.15 -26.92
N HIS A 219 8.06 10.16 -27.64
CA HIS A 219 8.52 11.56 -27.57
C HIS A 219 7.72 12.45 -26.60
N GLU A 220 6.51 12.06 -26.19
CA GLU A 220 5.60 12.87 -25.36
C GLU A 220 5.40 12.33 -23.94
N THR A 221 5.70 11.05 -23.70
CA THR A 221 6.11 10.65 -22.35
C THR A 221 7.54 11.10 -22.16
N THR A 222 7.82 11.99 -21.21
CA THR A 222 9.07 11.86 -20.45
C THR A 222 9.13 10.40 -20.03
N PRO A 223 10.01 9.58 -20.61
CA PRO A 223 9.92 8.15 -20.41
C PRO A 223 10.02 7.90 -18.91
N LEU A 224 9.46 6.79 -18.47
CA LEU A 224 9.87 6.04 -17.28
C LEU A 224 11.39 5.72 -17.25
N GLY A 225 12.25 6.64 -17.68
CA GLY A 225 13.60 6.46 -18.22
C GLY A 225 14.39 7.77 -18.42
N TRP A 226 13.81 8.97 -18.21
CA TRP A 226 14.58 10.23 -18.16
C TRP A 226 14.20 11.19 -17.03
N PHE A 227 13.57 10.73 -15.95
CA PHE A 227 13.57 11.55 -14.73
C PHE A 227 14.93 11.40 -14.03
N GLN A 228 15.88 12.24 -14.45
CA GLN A 228 16.89 12.75 -13.53
C GLN A 228 16.11 13.51 -12.46
N ASP A 229 16.08 12.97 -11.25
CA ASP A 229 15.64 13.74 -10.09
C ASP A 229 16.58 14.95 -9.95
N ILE A 230 16.09 16.13 -10.33
CA ILE A 230 16.81 17.40 -10.29
C ILE A 230 17.09 17.86 -8.85
N SER A 231 16.51 17.18 -7.85
CA SER A 231 16.70 17.50 -6.43
C SER A 231 17.93 16.81 -5.79
N ALA A 232 18.53 15.83 -6.46
CA ALA A 232 19.69 15.10 -5.95
C ALA A 232 20.83 15.04 -7.00
N PRO A 233 21.65 16.12 -7.14
CA PRO A 233 22.70 16.19 -8.16
C PRO A 233 23.80 15.13 -8.05
N ALA A 234 23.81 14.30 -7.00
CA ALA A 234 24.86 13.31 -6.73
C ALA A 234 24.51 11.86 -7.12
N ARG A 235 23.30 11.55 -7.60
CA ARG A 235 22.92 10.16 -7.95
C ARG A 235 22.12 10.11 -9.24
N PHE A 236 22.80 9.88 -10.36
CA PHE A 236 22.17 9.43 -11.59
C PHE A 236 21.64 8.01 -11.37
N TYR A 237 20.33 7.86 -11.21
CA TYR A 237 19.66 6.56 -11.23
C TYR A 237 19.52 6.08 -12.67
N SER A 238 20.62 5.59 -13.23
CA SER A 238 20.53 4.70 -14.37
C SER A 238 20.24 3.31 -13.83
N PHE A 239 19.16 2.71 -14.30
CA PHE A 239 19.10 1.25 -14.34
C PHE A 239 20.39 0.81 -15.05
N ASN A 240 21.33 0.18 -14.35
CA ASN A 240 22.60 -0.28 -14.93
C ASN A 240 22.32 -1.55 -15.76
N LEU A 241 21.44 -1.38 -16.74
CA LEU A 241 20.94 -2.35 -17.67
C LEU A 241 21.79 -2.20 -18.93
N ILE A 242 22.30 -3.32 -19.44
CA ILE A 242 23.04 -3.34 -20.71
C ILE A 242 22.14 -2.83 -21.84
N LYS A 243 22.75 -2.29 -22.90
CA LYS A 243 22.09 -1.60 -24.03
C LYS A 243 20.84 -2.34 -24.60
N GLU A 244 20.79 -3.66 -24.47
CA GLU A 244 19.71 -4.53 -24.96
C GLU A 244 18.46 -4.59 -24.06
N GLN A 245 18.57 -4.15 -22.80
CA GLN A 245 17.51 -4.20 -21.79
C GLN A 245 16.70 -2.90 -21.69
N TRP A 246 17.18 -1.81 -22.28
CA TRP A 246 16.53 -0.50 -22.27
C TRP A 246 15.45 -0.35 -23.33
N TRP A 247 15.67 -0.97 -24.48
CA TRP A 247 14.73 -0.97 -25.59
C TRP A 247 13.73 -2.08 -25.31
N CYS A 248 12.46 -1.88 -25.62
CA CYS A 248 11.45 -2.94 -25.60
C CYS A 248 11.51 -3.65 -26.96
N PRO A 249 12.50 -4.52 -27.23
CA PRO A 249 12.91 -4.86 -28.59
C PRO A 249 11.94 -5.86 -29.22
N GLU A 250 11.26 -6.65 -28.36
CA GLU A 250 10.22 -7.61 -28.72
C GLU A 250 8.93 -6.91 -29.18
N TRP A 251 8.79 -5.60 -28.93
CA TRP A 251 7.60 -4.79 -29.25
C TRP A 251 7.87 -3.68 -30.26
N THR A 252 9.13 -3.38 -30.56
CA THR A 252 9.52 -2.68 -31.79
C THR A 252 9.30 -3.63 -32.97
N THR A 253 8.04 -3.80 -33.37
CA THR A 253 7.77 -4.42 -34.66
C THR A 253 8.44 -3.56 -35.73
N LYS A 254 9.44 -4.12 -36.38
CA LYS A 254 9.74 -3.74 -37.77
C LYS A 254 8.42 -3.93 -38.52
N GLY A 255 7.76 -2.83 -38.83
CA GLY A 255 6.66 -2.80 -39.77
C GLY A 255 7.16 -3.24 -41.14
N SER A 256 7.01 -4.52 -41.43
CA SER A 256 6.85 -5.04 -42.79
C SER A 256 5.78 -6.10 -42.75
N GLY A 257 4.52 -5.66 -42.78
CA GLY A 257 3.36 -6.54 -42.83
C GLY A 257 2.19 -5.94 -42.05
N SER A 258 1.22 -5.43 -42.78
CA SER A 258 -0.09 -4.97 -42.30
C SER A 258 -0.68 -5.91 -41.25
N ARG A 259 -0.67 -5.49 -39.99
CA ARG A 259 -1.60 -6.01 -38.97
C ARG A 259 -2.40 -4.83 -38.46
N ASN A 260 -3.72 -4.99 -38.46
CA ASN A 260 -4.66 -4.00 -37.93
C ASN A 260 -4.27 -3.68 -36.48
N SER A 261 -4.30 -2.39 -36.15
CA SER A 261 -3.85 -1.79 -34.89
C SER A 261 -4.63 -2.19 -33.64
N ASP A 262 -5.69 -3.00 -33.79
CA ASP A 262 -6.70 -3.18 -32.75
C ASP A 262 -6.67 -4.58 -32.10
N GLU A 263 -5.75 -5.47 -32.49
CA GLU A 263 -5.62 -6.79 -31.86
C GLU A 263 -4.37 -6.88 -30.96
N PRO A 264 -4.53 -7.21 -29.66
CA PRO A 264 -3.38 -7.48 -28.81
C PRO A 264 -2.64 -8.74 -29.30
N PRO A 265 -1.30 -8.79 -29.24
CA PRO A 265 -0.55 -9.93 -29.74
C PRO A 265 -0.97 -11.24 -29.06
N VAL A 266 -0.92 -12.35 -29.80
CA VAL A 266 -1.41 -13.70 -29.45
C VAL A 266 -0.97 -14.19 -28.05
N GLY A 267 0.13 -13.68 -27.49
CA GLY A 267 0.55 -13.96 -26.11
C GLY A 267 -0.31 -13.33 -25.00
N VAL A 268 -0.96 -12.19 -25.28
CA VAL A 268 -1.82 -11.44 -24.34
C VAL A 268 -3.17 -12.15 -24.16
N GLN A 269 -3.74 -12.73 -25.21
CA GLN A 269 -4.98 -13.51 -25.12
C GLN A 269 -4.84 -14.73 -24.19
N LYS A 270 -3.64 -15.30 -24.05
CA LYS A 270 -3.37 -16.42 -23.13
C LYS A 270 -3.23 -16.03 -21.65
N LEU A 271 -2.81 -14.80 -21.35
CA LEU A 271 -2.66 -14.31 -19.98
C LEU A 271 -4.00 -13.85 -19.38
N PHE A 272 -4.91 -13.34 -20.22
CA PHE A 272 -6.22 -12.83 -19.78
C PHE A 272 -7.41 -13.75 -20.12
N GLY A 273 -7.22 -14.77 -20.97
CA GLY A 273 -8.28 -15.72 -21.34
C GLY A 273 -8.82 -16.59 -20.19
N ASN A 274 -8.10 -16.65 -19.07
CA ASN A 274 -8.50 -17.41 -17.87
C ASN A 274 -9.07 -16.54 -16.73
N LEU A 275 -9.27 -15.23 -16.93
CA LEU A 275 -9.86 -14.37 -15.89
C LEU A 275 -11.40 -14.40 -15.84
N ASN A 276 -12.05 -15.19 -16.70
CA ASN A 276 -13.49 -15.43 -16.64
C ASN A 276 -13.88 -16.65 -15.77
N GLU A 277 -12.92 -17.28 -15.08
CA GLU A 277 -13.17 -18.43 -14.17
C GLU A 277 -12.68 -18.19 -12.72
N LEU A 278 -12.63 -16.95 -12.25
CA LEU A 278 -12.43 -16.62 -10.84
C LEU A 278 -13.51 -15.66 -10.32
#